data_AF-A0A537X3X4-F1
#
_entry.id   AF-A0A537X3X4-F1
#
_cell.length_a   1.000
_cell.length_b   1.000
_cell.length_c   1.000
_cell.angle_alpha   90.00
_cell.angle_beta   90.00
_cell.angle_gamma   90.00
#
_symmetry.space_group_name_H-M   'P 1'
#
loop_
_entity.id
_entity.type
_entity.pdbx_description
1 polymer ?
#
loop_
_entity_poly.entity_id
_entity_poly.type
_entity_poly.pdbx_seq_one_letter_code
_entity_poly.pdbx_strand_id
1 'polypeptide(L)'
;MAKDKPPAALQIKAFADHHVITQPNPLRKVLRRVPESDLDDPVARAEKALAGLSGEFKNWMAIEADRLSAAHAAILKDGLTDATREELFRAAHDIKGDAATFGYPSASAAAESLCRIIEHAPDLDAVPSNLIAHHINAIQAIVHDNTKLDTVSIANELSQQLRGVADEYLAYANRDRPEHLEAILAPSLVPGE
;
A
#
# COMPACT_ATOMS: atom_id res chain seq x y z
N MET A 1 -6.95 45.37 -10.23
CA MET A 1 -5.54 44.94 -10.37
C MET A 1 -4.81 45.26 -9.09
N ALA A 2 -4.49 44.26 -8.27
CA ALA A 2 -3.80 44.47 -7.00
C ALA A 2 -2.31 44.74 -7.27
N LYS A 3 -1.81 45.91 -6.84
CA LYS A 3 -0.40 46.28 -6.99
C LYS A 3 0.50 45.29 -6.23
N ASP A 4 1.51 44.77 -6.91
CA ASP A 4 2.57 43.95 -6.32
C ASP A 4 3.32 44.75 -5.25
N LYS A 5 3.25 44.29 -4.00
CA LYS A 5 4.03 44.82 -2.88
C LYS A 5 5.41 44.14 -2.89
N PRO A 6 6.53 44.87 -2.68
CA PRO A 6 7.86 44.27 -2.68
C PRO A 6 7.97 43.14 -1.65
N PRO A 7 8.82 42.11 -1.90
CA PRO A 7 8.97 40.99 -0.98
C PRO A 7 9.35 41.50 0.41
N ALA A 8 8.66 41.02 1.45
CA ALA A 8 8.98 41.38 2.82
C ALA A 8 10.44 41.04 3.13
N ALA A 9 11.15 41.88 3.88
CA ALA A 9 12.52 41.58 4.31
C ALA A 9 12.53 40.52 5.42
N LEU A 10 13.65 39.80 5.56
CA LEU A 10 13.89 38.87 6.67
C LEU A 10 13.69 39.61 8.00
N GLN A 11 12.82 39.07 8.88
CA GLN A 11 12.58 39.66 10.20
C GLN A 11 13.26 38.83 11.27
N ILE A 12 14.11 39.47 12.08
CA ILE A 12 14.76 38.86 13.23
C ILE A 12 14.26 39.59 14.47
N LYS A 13 13.55 38.89 15.36
CA LYS A 13 13.19 39.39 16.68
C LYS A 13 14.06 38.73 17.73
N ALA A 14 14.81 39.54 18.48
CA ALA A 14 15.58 39.08 19.62
C ALA A 14 14.71 39.09 20.88
N PHE A 15 14.75 37.99 21.63
CA PHE A 15 14.22 37.84 22.98
C PHE A 15 15.38 37.59 23.94
N ALA A 16 15.09 37.56 25.25
CA ALA A 16 16.13 37.46 26.28
C ALA A 16 16.96 36.17 26.21
N ASP A 17 16.35 35.08 25.72
CA ASP A 17 16.91 33.72 25.68
C ASP A 17 16.98 33.11 24.26
N HIS A 18 16.31 33.72 23.27
CA HIS A 18 16.27 33.19 21.91
C HIS A 18 16.05 34.28 20.85
N HIS A 19 16.24 33.90 19.58
CA HIS A 19 15.89 34.72 18.44
C HIS A 19 14.84 34.02 17.58
N VAL A 20 13.81 34.75 17.16
CA VAL A 20 12.84 34.28 16.18
C VAL A 20 13.16 34.90 14.84
N ILE A 21 13.55 34.05 13.89
CA ILE A 21 13.82 34.44 12.50
C ILE A 21 12.60 34.07 11.66
N THR A 22 11.86 35.06 11.18
CA THR A 22 10.72 34.86 10.28
C THR A 22 11.17 35.13 8.85
N GLN A 23 11.24 34.07 8.05
CA GLN A 23 11.50 34.20 6.61
C GLN A 23 10.33 34.90 5.91
N PRO A 24 10.60 35.74 4.90
CA PRO A 24 9.56 36.23 4.01
C PRO A 24 8.83 35.04 3.39
N ASN A 25 7.50 35.11 3.25
CA ASN A 25 6.73 34.07 2.57
C ASN A 25 6.54 34.44 1.08
N PRO A 26 7.40 33.96 0.15
CA PRO A 26 7.26 34.20 -1.28
C PRO A 26 6.12 33.38 -1.89
N LEU A 27 5.61 32.35 -1.18
CA LEU A 27 4.60 31.44 -1.71
C LEU A 27 3.31 32.18 -2.08
N ARG A 28 3.02 33.31 -1.45
CA ARG A 28 1.89 34.19 -1.83
C ARG A 28 1.92 34.66 -3.29
N LYS A 29 3.08 34.67 -3.95
CA LYS A 29 3.20 35.07 -5.37
C LYS A 29 2.92 33.93 -6.34
N VAL A 30 3.14 32.68 -5.91
CA VAL A 30 2.98 31.49 -6.76
C VAL A 30 1.69 30.73 -6.47
N LEU A 31 1.10 30.94 -5.29
CA LEU A 31 -0.17 30.33 -4.91
C LEU A 31 -1.35 31.16 -5.42
N ARG A 32 -2.23 30.53 -6.19
CA ARG A 32 -3.52 31.10 -6.61
C ARG A 32 -4.42 31.23 -5.39
N ARG A 33 -4.83 32.45 -5.02
CA ARG A 33 -5.89 32.65 -4.02
C ARG A 33 -7.24 32.35 -4.67
N VAL A 34 -7.93 31.35 -4.13
CA VAL A 34 -9.34 31.09 -4.45
C VAL A 34 -10.19 31.94 -3.49
N PRO A 35 -11.10 32.79 -4.00
CA PRO A 35 -12.00 33.55 -3.14
C PRO A 35 -12.94 32.61 -2.37
N GLU A 36 -13.31 32.98 -1.15
CA GLU A 36 -14.14 32.18 -0.23
C GLU A 36 -15.54 31.87 -0.80
N SER A 37 -15.96 32.59 -1.85
CA SER A 37 -17.20 32.37 -2.60
C SER A 37 -17.11 31.27 -3.68
N ASP A 38 -15.90 30.87 -4.09
CA ASP A 38 -15.67 29.71 -4.96
C ASP A 38 -15.57 28.45 -4.07
N LEU A 39 -16.72 28.07 -3.50
CA LEU A 39 -16.92 26.87 -2.69
C LEU A 39 -17.01 25.61 -3.57
N ASP A 40 -16.19 25.52 -4.61
CA ASP A 40 -15.97 24.24 -5.27
C ASP A 40 -15.10 23.40 -4.34
N ASP A 41 -15.75 22.63 -3.47
CA ASP A 41 -15.08 21.70 -2.57
C ASP A 41 -14.43 20.59 -3.41
N PRO A 42 -13.09 20.65 -3.60
CA PRO A 42 -12.41 19.71 -4.46
C PRO A 42 -12.43 18.30 -3.86
N VAL A 43 -12.54 18.18 -2.52
CA VAL A 43 -12.61 16.89 -1.82
C VAL A 43 -13.97 16.27 -2.06
N ALA A 44 -15.06 16.99 -1.82
CA ALA A 44 -16.41 16.48 -2.07
C ALA A 44 -16.63 16.07 -3.54
N ARG A 45 -16.04 16.80 -4.49
CA ARG A 45 -16.06 16.42 -5.91
C ARG A 45 -15.28 15.13 -6.17
N ALA A 46 -14.10 14.98 -5.57
CA ALA A 46 -13.28 13.78 -5.72
C ALA A 46 -13.98 12.55 -5.11
N GLU A 47 -14.56 12.68 -3.93
CA GLU A 47 -15.34 11.62 -3.27
C GLU A 47 -16.55 11.22 -4.11
N LYS A 48 -17.28 12.19 -4.69
CA LYS A 48 -18.40 11.92 -5.59
C LYS A 48 -17.96 11.18 -6.86
N ALA A 49 -16.81 11.53 -7.43
CA ALA A 49 -16.25 10.83 -8.58
C ALA A 49 -15.88 9.38 -8.21
N LEU A 50 -15.25 9.17 -7.06
CA LEU A 50 -14.90 7.84 -6.55
C LEU A 50 -16.14 6.99 -6.30
N ALA A 51 -17.18 7.56 -5.69
CA ALA A 51 -18.46 6.89 -5.48
C ALA A 51 -19.11 6.45 -6.80
N GLY A 52 -18.97 7.26 -7.86
CA GLY A 52 -19.43 6.92 -9.21
C GLY A 52 -18.70 5.74 -9.85
N LEU A 53 -17.49 5.42 -9.40
CA LEU A 53 -16.70 4.27 -9.87
C LEU A 53 -16.91 3.00 -9.02
N SER A 54 -17.56 3.11 -7.86
CA SER A 54 -17.70 1.99 -6.90
C SER A 54 -18.38 0.74 -7.48
N GLY A 55 -19.24 0.90 -8.49
CA GLY A 55 -19.86 -0.22 -9.20
C GLY A 55 -18.88 -1.10 -9.97
N GLU A 56 -17.71 -0.56 -10.33
CA GLU A 56 -16.66 -1.27 -11.07
C GLU A 56 -15.66 -2.00 -10.15
N PHE A 57 -15.57 -1.60 -8.88
CA PHE A 57 -14.53 -2.08 -7.95
C PHE A 57 -14.51 -3.61 -7.81
N LYS A 58 -15.69 -4.24 -7.75
CA LYS A 58 -15.79 -5.70 -7.69
C LYS A 58 -15.18 -6.36 -8.93
N ASN A 59 -15.44 -5.80 -10.12
CA ASN A 59 -14.92 -6.34 -11.37
C ASN A 59 -13.41 -6.13 -11.49
N TRP A 60 -12.91 -4.94 -11.13
CA TRP A 60 -11.48 -4.67 -11.11
C TRP A 60 -10.74 -5.58 -10.13
N MET A 61 -11.29 -5.79 -8.92
CA MET A 61 -10.71 -6.70 -7.94
C MET A 61 -10.66 -8.15 -8.47
N ALA A 62 -11.69 -8.61 -9.18
CA ALA A 62 -11.69 -9.93 -9.81
C ALA A 62 -10.59 -10.06 -10.88
N ILE A 63 -10.43 -9.03 -11.73
CA ILE A 63 -9.38 -8.97 -12.76
C ILE A 63 -7.99 -9.05 -12.12
N GLU A 64 -7.73 -8.28 -11.07
CA GLU A 64 -6.42 -8.31 -10.39
C GLU A 64 -6.16 -9.67 -9.72
N ALA A 65 -7.18 -10.25 -9.08
CA ALA A 65 -7.04 -11.58 -8.49
C ALA A 65 -6.73 -12.65 -9.58
N ASP A 66 -7.46 -12.63 -10.70
CA ASP A 66 -7.24 -13.55 -11.82
C ASP A 66 -5.85 -13.40 -12.42
N ARG A 67 -5.37 -12.15 -12.56
CA ARG A 67 -4.02 -11.85 -13.01
C ARG A 67 -2.97 -12.42 -12.06
N LEU A 68 -3.15 -12.29 -10.74
CA LEU A 68 -2.25 -12.89 -9.75
C LEU A 68 -2.20 -14.42 -9.88
N SER A 69 -3.37 -15.06 -10.03
CA SER A 69 -3.47 -16.51 -10.22
C SER A 69 -2.77 -16.97 -11.50
N ALA A 70 -2.97 -16.22 -12.60
CA ALA A 70 -2.30 -16.49 -13.88
C ALA A 70 -0.78 -16.32 -13.80
N ALA A 71 -0.28 -15.30 -13.10
CA ALA A 71 1.15 -15.10 -12.87
C ALA A 71 1.79 -16.29 -12.14
N HIS A 72 1.11 -16.82 -11.12
CA HIS A 72 1.57 -18.00 -10.41
C HIS A 72 1.49 -19.28 -11.26
N ALA A 73 0.44 -19.44 -12.06
CA ALA A 73 0.34 -20.55 -13.00
C ALA A 73 1.49 -20.52 -14.04
N ALA A 74 1.91 -19.33 -14.48
CA ALA A 74 3.07 -19.16 -15.34
C ALA A 74 4.38 -19.60 -14.64
N ILE A 75 4.57 -19.28 -13.36
CA ILE A 75 5.72 -19.77 -12.58
C ILE A 75 5.70 -21.30 -12.48
N LEU A 76 4.56 -21.91 -12.21
CA LEU A 76 4.44 -23.38 -12.12
C LEU A 76 4.74 -24.08 -13.46
N LYS A 77 4.44 -23.41 -14.59
CA LYS A 77 4.62 -23.96 -15.93
C LYS A 77 6.02 -23.72 -16.48
N ASP A 78 6.51 -22.48 -16.38
CA ASP A 78 7.70 -21.99 -17.07
C ASP A 78 8.89 -21.79 -16.11
N GLY A 79 8.67 -21.95 -14.80
CA GLY A 79 9.68 -21.77 -13.76
C GLY A 79 9.73 -20.35 -13.20
N LEU A 80 10.50 -20.19 -12.12
CA LEU A 80 10.80 -18.89 -11.55
C LEU A 80 11.92 -18.23 -12.37
N THR A 81 11.53 -17.25 -13.17
CA THR A 81 12.42 -16.41 -13.98
C THR A 81 12.25 -14.97 -13.53
N ASP A 82 13.15 -14.08 -13.92
CA ASP A 82 13.01 -12.64 -13.60
C ASP A 82 11.65 -12.09 -14.06
N ALA A 83 11.21 -12.48 -15.27
CA ALA A 83 9.94 -12.03 -15.83
C ALA A 83 8.72 -12.58 -15.07
N THR A 84 8.72 -13.87 -14.73
CA THR A 84 7.58 -14.49 -14.03
C THR A 84 7.52 -14.03 -12.56
N ARG A 85 8.68 -13.84 -11.92
CA ARG A 85 8.79 -13.23 -10.59
C ARG A 85 8.28 -11.80 -10.58
N GLU A 86 8.69 -10.98 -11.55
CA GLU A 86 8.28 -9.58 -11.63
C GLU A 86 6.77 -9.46 -11.84
N GLU A 87 6.18 -10.29 -12.70
CA GLU A 87 4.74 -10.28 -12.92
C GLU A 87 3.97 -10.69 -11.66
N LEU A 88 4.41 -11.74 -10.95
CA LEU A 88 3.81 -12.15 -9.68
C LEU A 88 3.86 -11.00 -8.66
N PHE A 89 5.01 -10.34 -8.55
CA PHE A 89 5.19 -9.21 -7.65
C PHE A 89 4.29 -8.04 -8.02
N ARG A 90 4.24 -7.65 -9.30
CA ARG A 90 3.39 -6.54 -9.77
C ARG A 90 1.91 -6.82 -9.49
N ALA A 91 1.42 -8.01 -9.83
CA ALA A 91 0.03 -8.39 -9.54
C ALA A 91 -0.29 -8.35 -8.04
N ALA A 92 0.60 -8.87 -7.18
CA ALA A 92 0.40 -8.80 -5.73
C ALA A 92 0.46 -7.35 -5.21
N HIS A 93 1.36 -6.52 -5.74
CA HIS A 93 1.54 -5.13 -5.34
C HIS A 93 0.32 -4.26 -5.70
N ASP A 94 -0.25 -4.47 -6.89
CA ASP A 94 -1.45 -3.76 -7.34
C ASP A 94 -2.63 -4.12 -6.41
N ILE A 95 -2.84 -5.40 -6.10
CA ILE A 95 -3.85 -5.84 -5.11
C ILE A 95 -3.62 -5.20 -3.75
N LYS A 96 -2.38 -5.17 -3.26
CA LYS A 96 -2.03 -4.53 -1.97
C LYS A 96 -2.50 -3.07 -1.95
N GLY A 97 -2.27 -2.31 -3.03
CA GLY A 97 -2.66 -0.90 -3.13
C GLY A 97 -4.16 -0.67 -3.35
N ASP A 98 -4.78 -1.51 -4.16
CA ASP A 98 -6.14 -1.29 -4.64
C ASP A 98 -7.21 -1.91 -3.72
N ALA A 99 -6.92 -3.08 -3.13
CA ALA A 99 -7.94 -3.88 -2.45
C ALA A 99 -8.60 -3.15 -1.27
N ALA A 100 -7.84 -2.37 -0.49
CA ALA A 100 -8.43 -1.58 0.59
C ALA A 100 -9.43 -0.52 0.07
N THR A 101 -9.07 0.17 -1.02
CA THR A 101 -9.95 1.15 -1.70
C THR A 101 -11.20 0.48 -2.27
N PHE A 102 -11.08 -0.76 -2.75
CA PHE A 102 -12.18 -1.53 -3.32
C PHE A 102 -13.06 -2.21 -2.26
N GLY A 103 -12.73 -2.11 -0.97
CA GLY A 103 -13.49 -2.73 0.13
C GLY A 103 -13.09 -4.16 0.49
N TYR A 104 -11.85 -4.55 0.17
CA TYR A 104 -11.25 -5.87 0.42
C TYR A 104 -9.98 -5.77 1.30
N PRO A 105 -10.06 -5.19 2.52
CA PRO A 105 -8.89 -4.96 3.36
C PRO A 105 -8.11 -6.24 3.70
N SER A 106 -8.80 -7.37 3.93
CA SER A 106 -8.15 -8.65 4.21
C SER A 106 -7.34 -9.18 3.01
N ALA A 107 -7.79 -8.90 1.78
CA ALA A 107 -7.03 -9.25 0.57
C ALA A 107 -5.78 -8.36 0.41
N SER A 108 -5.89 -7.07 0.74
CA SER A 108 -4.72 -6.17 0.82
C SER A 108 -3.67 -6.70 1.79
N ALA A 109 -4.09 -7.11 3.01
CA ALA A 109 -3.18 -7.67 4.02
C ALA A 109 -2.50 -8.98 3.55
N ALA A 110 -3.25 -9.89 2.92
CA ALA A 110 -2.68 -11.12 2.36
C ALA A 110 -1.70 -10.83 1.21
N ALA A 111 -2.03 -9.89 0.33
CA ALA A 111 -1.16 -9.48 -0.78
C ALA A 111 0.12 -8.78 -0.29
N GLU A 112 0.03 -7.95 0.75
CA GLU A 112 1.20 -7.35 1.39
C GLU A 112 2.13 -8.43 1.97
N SER A 113 1.56 -9.43 2.65
CA SER A 113 2.34 -10.58 3.15
C SER A 113 3.05 -11.33 2.01
N LEU A 114 2.36 -11.55 0.89
CA LEU A 114 2.96 -12.16 -0.30
C LEU A 114 4.09 -11.30 -0.90
N CYS A 115 3.90 -9.99 -1.02
CA CYS A 115 4.96 -9.07 -1.47
C CYS A 115 6.20 -9.19 -0.58
N ARG A 116 6.03 -9.24 0.75
CA ARG A 116 7.16 -9.39 1.67
C ARG A 116 7.92 -10.69 1.46
N ILE A 117 7.23 -11.80 1.19
CA ILE A 117 7.90 -13.07 0.85
C ILE A 117 8.77 -12.89 -0.40
N ILE A 118 8.20 -12.30 -1.46
CA ILE A 118 8.89 -12.12 -2.75
C ILE A 118 10.09 -11.16 -2.65
N GLU A 119 9.99 -10.14 -1.80
CA GLU A 119 11.03 -9.12 -1.59
C GLU A 119 12.13 -9.55 -0.62
N HIS A 120 11.78 -10.27 0.44
CA HIS A 120 12.67 -10.51 1.57
C HIS A 120 13.14 -11.96 1.73
N ALA A 121 12.61 -12.91 0.95
CA ALA A 121 13.21 -14.23 0.89
C ALA A 121 14.63 -14.12 0.27
N PRO A 122 15.68 -14.67 0.91
CA PRO A 122 17.03 -14.60 0.38
C PRO A 122 17.19 -15.38 -0.92
N ASP A 123 16.41 -16.45 -1.07
CA ASP A 123 16.25 -17.27 -2.26
C ASP A 123 14.76 -17.61 -2.39
N LEU A 124 14.12 -17.08 -3.43
CA LEU A 124 12.69 -17.27 -3.66
C LEU A 124 12.37 -18.69 -4.15
N ASP A 125 13.32 -19.38 -4.80
CA ASP A 125 13.14 -20.78 -5.21
C ASP A 125 13.16 -21.74 -4.01
N ALA A 126 13.79 -21.34 -2.90
CA ALA A 126 13.80 -22.08 -1.65
C ALA A 126 12.55 -21.82 -0.78
N VAL A 127 11.66 -20.91 -1.18
CA VAL A 127 10.39 -20.69 -0.48
C VAL A 127 9.49 -21.89 -0.69
N PRO A 128 8.88 -22.45 0.37
CA PRO A 128 7.89 -23.52 0.23
C PRO A 128 6.78 -23.10 -0.73
N SER A 129 6.58 -23.86 -1.82
CA SER A 129 5.59 -23.51 -2.85
C SER A 129 4.16 -23.41 -2.32
N ASN A 130 3.85 -24.19 -1.28
CA ASN A 130 2.57 -24.11 -0.57
C ASN A 130 2.38 -22.76 0.15
N LEU A 131 3.43 -22.11 0.64
CA LEU A 131 3.32 -20.81 1.30
C LEU A 131 2.83 -19.74 0.31
N ILE A 132 3.45 -19.67 -0.88
CA ILE A 132 3.02 -18.77 -1.96
C ILE A 132 1.60 -19.13 -2.41
N ALA A 133 1.34 -20.40 -2.68
CA ALA A 133 0.04 -20.87 -3.14
C ALA A 133 -1.08 -20.56 -2.11
N HIS A 134 -0.83 -20.71 -0.81
CA HIS A 134 -1.81 -20.40 0.23
C HIS A 134 -2.18 -18.92 0.27
N HIS A 135 -1.22 -18.01 0.08
CA HIS A 135 -1.52 -16.57 -0.02
C HIS A 135 -2.40 -16.25 -1.23
N ILE A 136 -2.08 -16.82 -2.39
CA ILE A 136 -2.83 -16.60 -3.63
C ILE A 136 -4.25 -17.17 -3.51
N ASN A 137 -4.37 -18.39 -2.97
CA ASN A 137 -5.68 -19.03 -2.76
C ASN A 137 -6.52 -18.25 -1.74
N ALA A 138 -5.91 -17.70 -0.69
CA ALA A 138 -6.61 -16.84 0.26
C ALA A 138 -7.12 -15.57 -0.40
N ILE A 139 -6.29 -14.87 -1.19
CA ILE A 139 -6.72 -13.68 -1.94
C ILE A 139 -7.90 -14.01 -2.86
N GLN A 140 -7.81 -15.10 -3.62
CA GLN A 140 -8.88 -15.59 -4.49
C GLN A 140 -10.18 -15.85 -3.72
N ALA A 141 -10.11 -16.57 -2.60
CA ALA A 141 -11.28 -16.86 -1.76
C ALA A 141 -11.89 -15.59 -1.16
N ILE A 142 -11.06 -14.67 -0.65
CA ILE A 142 -11.52 -13.41 -0.08
C ILE A 142 -12.26 -12.59 -1.13
N VAL A 143 -11.69 -12.44 -2.33
CA VAL A 143 -12.30 -11.67 -3.41
C VAL A 143 -13.65 -12.26 -3.86
N HIS A 144 -13.75 -13.59 -3.90
CA HIS A 144 -14.99 -14.28 -4.28
C HIS A 144 -16.08 -14.20 -3.19
N ASP A 145 -15.71 -14.30 -1.90
CA ASP A 145 -16.64 -14.48 -0.80
C ASP A 145 -16.86 -13.23 0.09
N ASN A 146 -16.35 -12.04 -0.29
CA ASN A 146 -16.37 -10.79 0.50
C ASN A 146 -17.76 -10.17 0.79
N THR A 147 -18.86 -10.93 0.70
CA THR A 147 -20.22 -10.38 0.80
C THR A 147 -20.90 -10.62 2.16
N LYS A 148 -20.32 -11.41 3.06
CA LYS A 148 -20.92 -11.78 4.35
C LYS A 148 -20.06 -11.29 5.51
N LEU A 149 -20.68 -10.80 6.58
CA LEU A 149 -19.95 -10.36 7.78
C LEU A 149 -19.06 -11.47 8.37
N ASP A 150 -19.58 -12.70 8.42
CA ASP A 150 -18.81 -13.85 8.91
C ASP A 150 -17.59 -14.15 8.03
N THR A 151 -17.69 -13.96 6.71
CA THR A 151 -16.56 -14.18 5.80
C THR A 151 -15.49 -13.11 5.95
N VAL A 152 -15.85 -11.88 6.34
CA VAL A 152 -14.88 -10.81 6.63
C VAL A 152 -14.03 -11.16 7.87
N SER A 153 -14.66 -11.64 8.95
CA SER A 153 -13.92 -12.04 10.16
C SER A 153 -12.97 -13.21 9.87
N ILE A 154 -13.46 -14.23 9.17
CA ILE A 154 -12.64 -15.39 8.77
C ILE A 154 -11.49 -14.96 7.86
N ALA A 155 -11.76 -14.09 6.88
CA ALA A 155 -10.75 -13.56 5.98
C ALA A 155 -9.65 -12.81 6.73
N ASN A 156 -10.02 -12.00 7.72
CA ASN A 156 -9.05 -11.26 8.51
C ASN A 156 -8.16 -12.20 9.34
N GLU A 157 -8.76 -13.19 10.01
CA GLU A 157 -8.01 -14.19 10.78
C GLU A 157 -7.08 -15.02 9.87
N LEU A 158 -7.57 -15.46 8.70
CA LEU A 158 -6.76 -16.17 7.70
C LEU A 158 -5.56 -15.33 7.24
N SER A 159 -5.76 -14.06 6.89
CA SER A 159 -4.67 -13.16 6.47
C SER A 159 -3.64 -12.94 7.58
N GLN A 160 -4.08 -12.84 8.84
CA GLN A 160 -3.18 -12.71 9.99
C GLN A 160 -2.35 -13.98 10.22
N GLN A 161 -2.96 -15.17 10.13
CA GLN A 161 -2.25 -16.44 10.28
C GLN A 161 -1.22 -16.64 9.17
N LEU A 162 -1.59 -16.34 7.91
CA LEU A 162 -0.67 -16.41 6.77
C LEU A 162 0.52 -15.47 6.95
N ARG A 163 0.27 -14.25 7.45
CA ARG A 163 1.34 -13.30 7.78
C ARG A 163 2.27 -13.82 8.87
N GLY A 164 1.72 -14.43 9.93
CA GLY A 164 2.53 -15.06 10.98
C GLY A 164 3.47 -16.13 10.44
N VAL A 165 2.95 -17.06 9.62
CA VAL A 165 3.76 -18.11 8.99
C VAL A 165 4.81 -17.53 8.04
N ALA A 166 4.46 -16.48 7.29
CA ALA A 166 5.40 -15.79 6.41
C ALA A 166 6.53 -15.12 7.18
N ASP A 167 6.23 -14.40 8.26
CA ASP A 167 7.23 -13.72 9.09
C ASP A 167 8.12 -14.75 9.82
N GLU A 168 7.58 -15.87 10.30
CA GLU A 168 8.38 -16.98 10.87
C GLU A 168 9.35 -17.56 9.83
N TYR A 169 8.87 -17.81 8.62
CA TYR A 169 9.71 -18.28 7.52
C TYR A 169 10.82 -17.27 7.20
N LEU A 170 10.47 -15.99 7.05
CA LEU A 170 11.43 -14.93 6.70
C LEU A 170 12.49 -14.73 7.79
N ALA A 171 12.11 -14.82 9.07
CA ALA A 171 13.04 -14.75 10.19
C ALA A 171 14.01 -15.93 10.18
N TYR A 172 13.51 -17.14 9.93
CA TYR A 172 14.36 -18.34 9.82
C TYR A 172 15.30 -18.27 8.61
N ALA A 173 14.77 -17.91 7.44
CA ALA A 173 15.53 -17.86 6.20
C ALA A 173 16.63 -16.78 6.22
N ASN A 174 16.39 -15.66 6.90
CA ASN A 174 17.35 -14.56 7.01
C ASN A 174 18.19 -14.59 8.30
N ARG A 175 18.18 -15.67 9.09
CA ARG A 175 18.91 -15.77 10.38
C ARG A 175 20.40 -15.42 10.30
N ASP A 176 21.00 -15.63 9.13
CA ASP A 176 22.43 -15.40 8.86
C ASP A 176 22.70 -14.00 8.22
N ARG A 177 21.67 -13.13 8.12
CA ARG A 177 21.70 -11.79 7.49
C ARG A 177 21.11 -10.73 8.45
N PRO A 178 21.84 -10.35 9.52
CA PRO A 178 21.29 -9.56 10.63
C PRO A 178 20.77 -8.18 10.20
N GLU A 179 21.43 -7.51 9.25
CA GLU A 179 20.98 -6.23 8.71
C GLU A 179 19.64 -6.32 7.96
N HIS A 180 19.33 -7.46 7.34
CA HIS A 180 18.04 -7.71 6.68
C HIS A 180 16.95 -8.04 7.70
N LEU A 181 17.27 -8.77 8.77
CA LEU A 181 16.32 -9.07 9.84
C LEU A 181 15.82 -7.80 10.53
N GLU A 182 16.70 -6.83 10.79
CA GLU A 182 16.29 -5.54 11.36
C GLU A 182 15.28 -4.82 10.47
N ALA A 183 15.45 -4.86 9.14
CA ALA A 183 14.50 -4.27 8.19
C ALA A 183 13.17 -5.03 8.10
N ILE A 184 13.20 -6.36 8.17
CA ILE A 184 12.00 -7.22 8.09
C ILE A 184 11.17 -7.13 9.38
N LEU A 185 11.85 -7.14 10.53
CA LEU A 185 11.25 -7.14 11.88
C LEU A 185 10.98 -5.73 12.41
N ALA A 186 11.41 -4.68 11.70
CA ALA A 186 11.10 -3.31 12.07
C ALA A 186 9.58 -3.14 12.18
N PRO A 187 9.08 -2.60 13.31
CA PRO A 187 7.66 -2.31 13.44
C PRO A 187 7.24 -1.30 12.35
N SER A 188 5.98 -1.39 11.92
CA SER A 188 5.43 -0.42 10.97
C SER A 188 5.64 1.00 11.49
N LEU A 189 6.21 1.87 10.66
CA LEU A 189 6.33 3.31 10.94
C LEU A 189 4.98 4.03 10.78
N VAL A 190 3.98 3.35 10.22
CA VAL A 190 2.61 3.83 10.17
C VAL A 190 2.04 3.75 11.59
N PRO A 191 1.57 4.86 12.18
CA PRO A 191 0.91 4.82 13.48
C PRO A 191 -0.24 3.81 13.44
N GLY A 192 -0.29 2.91 14.44
CA GLY A 192 -1.49 2.11 14.65
C GLY A 192 -2.66 3.02 15.01
N GLU A 193 -3.86 2.68 14.52
CA GLU A 193 -5.12 3.33 14.95
C GLU A 193 -5.41 3.10 16.44
#